data_AF-A0A4Z1FG96-F1
#
_entry.id   AF-A0A4Z1FG96-F1
#
_cell.length_a   1.000
_cell.length_b   1.000
_cell.length_c   1.000
_cell.angle_alpha   90.00
_cell.angle_beta   90.00
_cell.angle_gamma   90.00
#
_symmetry.space_group_name_H-M   'P 1'
#
loop_
_entity.id
_entity.type
_entity.pdbx_description
1 polymer ?
#
loop_
_entity_poly.entity_id
_entity_poly.type
_entity_poly.pdbx_seq_one_letter_code
_entity_poly.pdbx_strand_id
1 'polypeptide(L)'
;MSLHDRNSRNTFTNQLNSSQRHTFSRWKPCGLQCCSSRMARFSLLIQAQVNAFQDQFKVLTPGGGLYMNEATFDNLTWKEDYYGANYDRLLEAKLSYDPNFVLYAHTSVGSDLITVASDGRLCKD
;
A
#
# COMPACT_ATOMS: atom_id res chain seq x y z
N MET A 1 30.93 29.32 -23.75
CA MET A 1 31.33 28.97 -22.38
C MET A 1 30.55 29.87 -21.42
N SER A 2 29.47 29.35 -20.84
CA SER A 2 28.82 29.96 -19.67
C SER A 2 28.46 28.83 -18.72
N LEU A 3 29.15 28.83 -17.59
CA LEU A 3 28.93 27.97 -16.43
C LEU A 3 27.71 28.52 -15.70
N HIS A 4 26.61 27.78 -15.64
CA HIS A 4 25.48 27.79 -14.67
C HIS A 4 24.49 26.79 -15.30
N ASP A 5 24.35 25.55 -14.86
CA ASP A 5 23.93 25.14 -13.53
C ASP A 5 24.37 23.67 -13.29
N ARG A 6 25.43 23.48 -12.50
CA ARG A 6 25.91 22.16 -12.06
C ARG A 6 25.19 21.79 -10.75
N ASN A 7 23.87 21.60 -10.80
CA ASN A 7 23.13 21.08 -9.64
C ASN A 7 22.05 20.05 -9.97
N SER A 8 22.20 19.29 -11.06
CA SER A 8 21.49 18.01 -11.25
C SER A 8 22.23 16.87 -10.54
N ARG A 9 22.46 17.00 -9.22
CA ARG A 9 22.71 15.80 -8.41
C ARG A 9 21.38 15.07 -8.28
N ASN A 10 21.07 14.23 -9.27
CA ASN A 10 20.15 13.12 -9.12
C ASN A 10 20.70 12.23 -8.00
N THR A 11 20.39 12.57 -6.75
CA THR A 11 20.33 11.56 -5.72
C THR A 11 19.24 10.59 -6.18
N PHE A 12 19.61 9.35 -6.48
CA PHE A 12 18.65 8.27 -6.72
C PHE A 12 17.85 8.07 -5.43
N THR A 13 16.83 8.89 -5.24
CA THR A 13 15.95 8.85 -4.06
C THR A 13 14.75 7.99 -4.42
N ASN A 14 14.77 6.75 -3.91
CA ASN A 14 13.60 5.88 -4.02
C ASN A 14 12.48 6.36 -3.09
N GLN A 15 11.25 5.93 -3.39
CA GLN A 15 10.05 6.29 -2.63
C GLN A 15 9.67 5.22 -1.59
N LEU A 16 10.65 4.43 -1.11
CA LEU A 16 10.40 3.51 0.00
C LEU A 16 9.81 4.28 1.19
N ASN A 17 8.80 3.71 1.83
CA ASN A 17 8.24 4.26 3.07
C ASN A 17 9.36 4.46 4.11
N SER A 18 9.36 5.60 4.80
CA SER A 18 10.39 5.95 5.78
C SER A 18 10.52 4.92 6.90
N SER A 19 9.41 4.34 7.35
CA SER A 19 9.42 3.26 8.35
C SER A 19 10.29 2.08 7.93
N GLN A 20 10.31 1.75 6.64
CA GLN A 20 11.08 0.64 6.07
C GLN A 20 12.59 0.93 6.00
N ARG A 21 13.03 2.17 6.24
CA ARG A 21 14.46 2.52 6.34
C ARG A 21 15.02 2.37 7.75
N HIS A 22 14.17 2.52 8.76
CA HIS A 22 14.58 2.57 10.16
C HIS A 22 14.15 1.33 10.95
N THR A 23 13.23 0.53 10.41
CA THR A 23 12.80 -0.74 11.02
C THR A 23 13.80 -1.84 10.71
N PHE A 24 14.33 -2.50 11.76
CA PHE A 24 15.31 -3.57 11.62
C PHE A 24 14.70 -4.95 11.29
N SER A 25 13.46 -5.21 11.71
CA SER A 25 12.79 -6.52 11.58
C SER A 25 11.42 -6.42 10.92
N ARG A 26 11.05 -7.46 10.15
CA ARG A 26 9.76 -7.56 9.46
C ARG A 26 8.99 -8.77 9.96
N TRP A 27 7.76 -8.54 10.42
CA TRP A 27 6.89 -9.58 10.97
C TRP A 27 5.75 -9.87 10.00
N LYS A 28 5.53 -11.15 9.70
CA LYS A 28 4.45 -11.61 8.82
C LYS A 28 3.42 -12.40 9.64
N PRO A 29 2.21 -11.86 9.84
CA PRO A 29 1.10 -12.67 10.31
C PRO A 29 0.66 -13.62 9.19
N CYS A 30 0.94 -14.92 9.33
CA CYS A 30 0.51 -15.94 8.37
C CYS A 30 -0.84 -16.55 8.80
N GLY A 31 -1.87 -16.42 7.97
CA GLY A 31 -3.05 -17.26 8.06
C GLY A 31 -2.80 -18.58 7.33
N LEU A 32 -2.90 -19.71 8.01
CA LEU A 32 -2.80 -21.04 7.37
C LEU A 32 -4.01 -21.25 6.46
N GLN A 33 -3.78 -21.32 5.14
CA GLN A 33 -4.81 -21.72 4.18
C GLN A 33 -5.07 -23.22 4.35
N CYS A 34 -5.98 -23.61 5.25
CA CYS A 34 -6.40 -25.01 5.33
C CYS A 34 -7.32 -25.33 4.14
N CYS A 35 -6.86 -26.23 3.27
CA CYS A 35 -7.50 -26.57 2.00
C CYS A 35 -8.81 -27.35 2.24
N SER A 36 -9.97 -26.68 2.20
CA SER A 36 -11.26 -27.33 1.96
C SER A 36 -12.25 -26.39 1.26
N SER A 37 -13.20 -26.97 0.54
CA SER A 37 -13.94 -26.49 -0.63
C SER A 37 -14.97 -25.35 -0.44
N ARG A 38 -14.79 -24.44 0.54
CA ARG A 38 -15.59 -23.20 0.67
C ARG A 38 -14.72 -21.95 0.53
N MET A 39 -14.18 -21.75 -0.66
CA MET A 39 -13.12 -20.77 -0.95
C MET A 39 -13.46 -19.31 -0.61
N ALA A 40 -14.68 -18.81 -0.87
CA ALA A 40 -14.97 -17.37 -0.66
C ALA A 40 -15.15 -16.97 0.81
N ARG A 41 -15.90 -17.76 1.60
CA ARG A 41 -16.12 -17.47 3.03
C ARG A 41 -14.87 -17.71 3.87
N PHE A 42 -14.03 -18.67 3.47
CA PHE A 42 -12.79 -18.95 4.18
C PHE A 42 -11.76 -17.82 3.99
N SER A 43 -11.63 -17.28 2.76
CA SER A 43 -10.69 -16.18 2.48
C SER A 43 -11.00 -14.90 3.27
N LEU A 44 -12.28 -14.53 3.43
CA LEU A 44 -12.65 -13.33 4.21
C LEU A 44 -12.39 -13.49 5.72
N LEU A 45 -12.50 -14.71 6.25
CA LEU A 45 -12.20 -14.97 7.67
C LEU A 45 -10.69 -14.88 7.95
N ILE A 46 -9.88 -15.44 7.05
CA ILE A 46 -8.42 -15.30 7.14
C ILE A 46 -8.01 -13.83 7.00
N GLN A 47 -8.63 -13.10 6.07
CA GLN A 47 -8.42 -11.67 5.87
C GLN A 47 -8.67 -10.86 7.15
N ALA A 48 -9.83 -11.05 7.78
CA ALA A 48 -10.19 -10.39 9.04
C ALA A 48 -9.22 -10.73 10.17
N GLN A 49 -8.77 -11.99 10.27
CA GLN A 49 -7.79 -12.41 11.26
C GLN A 49 -6.43 -11.74 11.04
N VAL A 50 -5.98 -11.63 9.79
CA VAL A 50 -4.71 -10.95 9.46
C VAL A 50 -4.79 -9.46 9.75
N ASN A 51 -5.93 -8.80 9.48
CA ASN A 51 -6.17 -7.42 9.87
C ASN A 51 -6.05 -7.22 11.39
N ALA A 52 -6.67 -8.11 12.18
CA ALA A 52 -6.56 -8.05 13.63
C ALA A 52 -5.10 -8.17 14.12
N PHE A 53 -4.29 -9.02 13.48
CA PHE A 53 -2.86 -9.10 13.79
C PHE A 53 -2.09 -7.85 13.36
N GLN A 54 -2.40 -7.26 12.20
CA GLN A 54 -1.79 -6.00 11.78
C GLN A 54 -2.08 -4.87 12.78
N ASP A 55 -3.30 -4.77 13.28
CA ASP A 55 -3.68 -3.75 14.28
C ASP A 55 -2.93 -3.96 15.60
N GLN A 56 -2.75 -5.22 16.04
CA GLN A 56 -1.92 -5.53 17.20
C GLN A 56 -0.46 -5.11 16.99
N PHE A 57 0.12 -5.36 15.81
CA PHE A 57 1.48 -4.94 15.52
C PHE A 57 1.64 -3.42 15.47
N LYS A 58 0.67 -2.67 14.93
CA LYS A 58 0.70 -1.20 14.94
C LYS A 58 0.86 -0.64 16.35
N VAL A 59 0.16 -1.21 17.33
CA VAL A 59 0.27 -0.80 18.74
C VAL A 59 1.65 -1.13 19.32
N LEU A 60 2.22 -2.29 18.96
CA LEU A 60 3.52 -2.74 19.48
C LEU A 60 4.71 -2.03 18.82
N THR A 61 4.55 -1.50 17.60
CA THR A 61 5.63 -0.86 16.83
C THR A 61 5.25 0.57 16.42
N PRO A 62 5.16 1.52 17.37
CA PRO A 62 4.87 2.91 17.04
C PRO A 62 5.95 3.49 16.11
N GLY A 63 5.53 4.20 15.06
CA GLY A 63 6.43 4.70 14.01
C GLY A 63 6.88 3.64 12.98
N GLY A 64 6.47 2.38 13.17
CA GLY A 64 6.57 1.33 12.17
C GLY A 64 5.53 1.50 11.05
N GLY A 65 5.63 0.68 10.02
CA GLY A 65 4.68 0.65 8.90
C GLY A 65 4.48 -0.77 8.40
N LEU A 66 3.54 -0.93 7.48
CA LEU A 66 3.25 -2.22 6.86
C LEU A 66 3.88 -2.30 5.47
N TYR A 67 4.41 -3.48 5.14
CA TYR A 67 5.01 -3.72 3.84
C TYR A 67 3.93 -4.14 2.83
N MET A 68 3.60 -3.26 1.89
CA MET A 68 2.44 -3.41 0.99
C MET A 68 2.33 -4.76 0.28
N ASN A 69 3.45 -5.37 -0.13
CA ASN A 69 3.44 -6.62 -0.88
C ASN A 69 3.05 -7.84 -0.03
N GLU A 70 2.92 -7.64 1.28
CA GLU A 70 2.60 -8.68 2.27
C GLU A 70 1.48 -8.22 3.21
N ALA A 71 0.77 -7.16 2.81
CA ALA A 71 -0.31 -6.57 3.56
C ALA A 71 -1.67 -7.02 3.02
N THR A 72 -2.72 -6.47 3.60
CA THR A 72 -4.11 -6.86 3.39
C THR A 72 -4.79 -5.90 2.42
N PHE A 73 -5.75 -6.38 1.63
CA PHE A 73 -6.35 -5.53 0.59
C PHE A 73 -7.42 -4.56 1.13
N ASP A 74 -7.85 -4.71 2.38
CA ASP A 74 -8.98 -4.00 3.01
C ASP A 74 -8.57 -3.21 4.27
N ASN A 75 -7.27 -3.00 4.50
CA ASN A 75 -6.81 -2.17 5.61
C ASN A 75 -7.29 -0.72 5.45
N LEU A 76 -7.99 -0.18 6.46
CA LEU A 76 -8.58 1.16 6.42
C LEU A 76 -7.54 2.29 6.40
N THR A 77 -6.35 2.08 6.97
CA THR A 77 -5.27 3.07 7.08
C THR A 77 -4.13 2.82 6.09
N TRP A 78 -4.39 2.06 5.02
CA TRP A 78 -3.39 1.59 4.05
C TRP A 78 -2.49 2.70 3.48
N LYS A 79 -3.00 3.91 3.24
CA LYS A 79 -2.19 5.02 2.68
C LYS A 79 -1.01 5.34 3.59
N GLU A 80 -1.30 5.54 4.87
CA GLU A 80 -0.28 5.83 5.88
C GLU A 80 0.59 4.61 6.17
N ASP A 81 -0.05 3.45 6.36
CA ASP A 81 0.68 2.24 6.72
C ASP A 81 1.68 1.80 5.64
N TYR A 82 1.30 1.92 4.35
CA TYR A 82 2.06 1.36 3.23
C TYR A 82 3.01 2.38 2.62
N TYR A 83 2.56 3.62 2.46
CA TYR A 83 3.29 4.67 1.76
C TYR A 83 3.76 5.79 2.70
N GLY A 84 3.01 6.05 3.78
CA GLY A 84 3.31 7.08 4.77
C GLY A 84 3.39 8.47 4.13
N ALA A 85 4.35 9.27 4.60
CA ALA A 85 4.61 10.63 4.11
C ALA A 85 4.92 10.74 2.60
N ASN A 86 5.17 9.63 1.89
CA ASN A 86 5.41 9.65 0.45
C ASN A 86 4.12 9.59 -0.39
N TYR A 87 2.96 9.34 0.22
CA TYR A 87 1.71 9.08 -0.50
C TYR A 87 1.35 10.20 -1.49
N ASP A 88 1.37 11.46 -1.03
CA ASP A 88 0.96 12.61 -1.85
C ASP A 88 1.86 12.77 -3.09
N ARG A 89 3.19 12.64 -2.90
CA ARG A 89 4.14 12.68 -4.03
C ARG A 89 3.94 11.52 -5.01
N LEU A 90 3.62 10.33 -4.51
CA LEU A 90 3.32 9.18 -5.36
C LEU A 90 2.02 9.39 -6.12
N LEU A 91 1.02 10.02 -5.49
CA LEU A 91 -0.26 10.34 -6.13
C LEU A 91 -0.07 11.37 -7.24
N GLU A 92 0.74 12.41 -7.03
CA GLU A 92 1.12 13.37 -8.07
C GLU A 92 1.75 12.67 -9.28
N ALA A 93 2.69 11.75 -9.04
CA ALA A 93 3.30 10.97 -10.11
C ALA A 93 2.28 10.09 -10.83
N LYS A 94 1.41 9.40 -10.08
CA LYS A 94 0.34 8.56 -10.64
C LYS A 94 -0.59 9.37 -11.54
N LEU A 95 -1.01 10.55 -11.11
CA LEU A 95 -1.89 11.44 -11.89
C LEU A 95 -1.20 11.99 -13.14
N SER A 96 0.13 12.20 -13.09
CA SER A 96 0.92 12.62 -14.25
C SER A 96 1.01 11.53 -15.32
N TYR A 97 1.26 10.27 -14.92
CA TYR A 97 1.48 9.17 -15.86
C TYR A 97 0.22 8.37 -16.22
N ASP A 98 -0.77 8.31 -15.32
CA ASP A 98 -2.01 7.55 -15.51
C ASP A 98 -3.24 8.32 -14.94
N PRO A 99 -3.59 9.48 -15.54
CA PRO A 99 -4.73 10.30 -15.09
C PRO A 99 -6.09 9.61 -15.24
N ASN A 100 -6.16 8.57 -16.07
CA ASN A 100 -7.38 7.82 -16.34
C ASN A 100 -7.49 6.54 -15.50
N PHE A 101 -6.52 6.27 -14.61
CA PHE A 101 -6.50 5.10 -13.74
C PHE A 101 -6.66 3.77 -14.50
N VAL A 102 -6.01 3.66 -15.66
CA VAL A 102 -5.98 2.41 -16.43
C VAL A 102 -5.33 1.30 -15.62
N LEU A 103 -4.34 1.63 -14.80
CA LEU A 103 -3.68 0.70 -13.90
C LEU A 103 -4.30 0.79 -12.49
N TYR A 104 -5.23 -0.11 -12.18
CA TYR A 104 -5.89 -0.21 -10.88
C TYR A 104 -5.47 -1.46 -10.11
N ALA A 105 -5.26 -1.33 -8.80
CA ALA A 105 -5.19 -2.44 -7.85
C ALA A 105 -5.72 -2.00 -6.48
N HIS A 106 -6.21 -2.95 -5.67
CA HIS A 106 -6.61 -2.65 -4.29
C HIS A 106 -5.43 -2.06 -3.51
N THR A 107 -5.68 -0.99 -2.75
CA THR A 107 -4.68 -0.27 -1.92
C THR A 107 -3.47 0.27 -2.70
N SER A 108 -3.52 0.32 -4.03
CA SER A 108 -2.49 1.04 -4.80
C SER A 108 -2.71 2.55 -4.67
N VAL A 109 -1.66 3.32 -4.89
CA VAL A 109 -1.71 4.79 -4.93
C VAL A 109 -2.87 5.27 -5.82
N GLY A 110 -3.78 6.07 -5.23
CA GLY A 110 -4.95 6.63 -5.91
C GLY A 110 -6.09 5.63 -6.17
N SER A 111 -6.04 4.41 -5.64
CA SER A 111 -7.12 3.42 -5.78
C SER A 111 -8.44 3.85 -5.13
N ASP A 112 -8.39 4.76 -4.17
CA ASP A 112 -9.53 5.38 -3.51
C ASP A 112 -10.30 6.39 -4.38
N LEU A 113 -9.76 6.74 -5.54
CA LEU A 113 -10.42 7.60 -6.54
C LEU A 113 -11.26 6.79 -7.54
N ILE A 114 -11.30 5.47 -7.39
CA ILE A 114 -12.06 4.53 -8.22
C ILE A 114 -12.95 3.69 -7.31
N THR A 115 -14.25 3.72 -7.57
CA THR A 115 -15.25 2.96 -6.80
C THR A 115 -15.45 1.58 -7.41
N VAL A 116 -15.51 0.54 -6.58
CA VAL A 116 -15.87 -0.83 -7.00
C VAL A 116 -17.36 -1.03 -6.76
N ALA A 117 -18.13 -1.22 -7.83
CA ALA A 117 -19.55 -1.53 -7.75
C ALA A 117 -19.79 -2.91 -7.11
N SER A 118 -21.01 -3.15 -6.62
CA SER A 118 -21.38 -4.41 -5.97
C SER A 118 -21.26 -5.65 -6.86
N ASP A 119 -21.25 -5.47 -8.19
CA ASP A 119 -21.02 -6.51 -9.19
C ASP A 119 -19.57 -6.58 -9.69
N GLY A 120 -18.66 -5.85 -9.04
CA GLY A 120 -17.22 -5.89 -9.29
C GLY A 120 -16.73 -4.97 -10.41
N ARG A 121 -17.60 -4.16 -11.04
CA ARG A 121 -17.16 -3.15 -12.01
C ARG A 121 -16.38 -2.03 -11.33
N LEU A 122 -15.38 -1.50 -12.02
CA LEU A 122 -14.67 -0.28 -11.64
C LEU A 122 -15.38 0.94 -12.23
N CYS A 123 -15.68 1.92 -11.39
CA CYS A 123 -16.34 3.17 -11.76
C CYS A 123 -15.47 4.36 -11.31
N LYS A 124 -15.34 5.36 -12.19
CA LYS A 124 -14.82 6.68 -11.84
C LYS A 124 -16.03 7.60 -11.67
N ASP A 125 -16.08 8.35 -10.58
CA ASP A 125 -17.15 9.32 -10.32
C ASP A 125 -17.19 10.45 -11.37
#